data_AF-A0A2E3ZQP6-F1
#
_entry.id   AF-A0A2E3ZQP6-F1
#
_cell.length_a   1.000
_cell.length_b   1.000
_cell.length_c   1.000
_cell.angle_alpha   90.00
_cell.angle_beta   90.00
_cell.angle_gamma   90.00
#
_symmetry.space_group_name_H-M   'P 1'
#
loop_
_entity.id
_entity.type
_entity.pdbx_description
1 polymer ?
#
loop_
_entity_poly.entity_id
_entity_poly.type
_entity_poly.pdbx_seq_one_letter_code
_entity_poly.pdbx_strand_id
1 'polypeptide(L)' 'MKKIYKIIFLLGSSSLIIGLSGVILLVVVLWNFGRDLPDFNQLASYQPPTVTRMHAGDGRLLAEFSREKRVFVPIESI' A
#
# COMPACT_ATOMS: atom_id res chain seq x y z
N MET A 1 1.60 -7.57 55.00
CA MET A 1 1.18 -6.35 54.26
C MET A 1 2.25 -5.82 53.30
N LYS A 2 3.51 -5.56 53.72
CA LYS A 2 4.59 -5.05 52.83
C LYS A 2 4.87 -5.90 51.57
N LYS A 3 4.72 -7.22 51.65
CA LYS A 3 4.90 -8.14 50.51
C LYS A 3 3.86 -7.97 49.40
N ILE A 4 2.61 -7.64 49.76
CA ILE A 4 1.50 -7.45 48.80
C ILE A 4 1.70 -6.18 47.96
N TYR A 5 2.09 -5.06 48.58
CA TYR A 5 2.41 -3.83 47.84
C TYR A 5 3.56 -4.03 46.86
N LYS A 6 4.58 -4.82 47.23
CA LYS A 6 5.70 -5.14 46.33
C LYS A 6 5.24 -5.96 45.12
N ILE A 7 4.31 -6.90 45.30
CA ILE A 7 3.75 -7.72 44.22
C ILE A 7 2.90 -6.86 43.28
N ILE A 8 2.03 -6.00 43.82
CA ILE A 8 1.18 -5.10 43.02
C ILE A 8 2.05 -4.14 42.19
N PHE A 9 3.10 -3.59 42.81
CA PHE A 9 4.05 -2.71 42.12
C PHE A 9 4.80 -3.43 40.99
N LEU A 10 5.24 -4.68 41.23
CA LEU A 10 5.90 -5.49 40.21
C LEU A 10 4.98 -5.84 39.03
N LEU A 11 3.72 -6.22 39.28
CA LEU A 11 2.76 -6.47 38.21
C LEU A 11 2.45 -5.20 37.42
N GLY A 12 2.27 -4.06 38.09
CA GLY A 12 2.03 -2.79 37.42
C GLY A 12 3.19 -2.36 36.53
N SER A 13 4.43 -2.46 37.04
CA SER A 13 5.63 -2.14 36.26
C SER A 13 5.83 -3.11 35.09
N SER A 14 5.59 -4.41 35.28
CA SER A 14 5.69 -5.40 34.20
C SER A 14 4.65 -5.16 33.09
N SER A 15 3.41 -4.83 33.45
CA SER A 15 2.36 -4.51 32.47
C SER A 15 2.73 -3.28 31.64
N LEU A 16 3.28 -2.25 32.28
CA LEU A 16 3.74 -1.04 31.61
C LEU A 16 4.85 -1.35 30.59
N ILE A 17 5.84 -2.16 30.98
CA ILE A 17 6.96 -2.55 30.11
C ILE A 17 6.46 -3.34 28.90
N ILE A 18 5.55 -4.29 29.11
CA ILE A 18 4.96 -5.08 28.02
C ILE A 18 4.19 -4.16 27.07
N GLY A 19 3.34 -3.28 27.60
CA GLY A 19 2.59 -2.32 26.79
C GLY A 19 3.52 -1.42 25.96
N LEU A 20 4.57 -0.87 26.57
CA LEU A 20 5.53 -0.02 25.87
C LEU A 20 6.30 -0.79 24.78
N SER A 21 6.71 -2.02 25.08
CA SER A 21 7.38 -2.89 24.11
C SER A 21 6.50 -3.18 22.90
N GLY A 22 5.19 -3.37 23.10
CA GLY A 22 4.22 -3.58 22.02
C GLY A 22 4.10 -2.36 21.10
N VAL A 23 4.06 -1.15 21.66
CA VAL A 23 4.03 0.09 20.88
C VAL A 23 5.30 0.26 20.06
N ILE A 24 6.47 0.01 20.67
CA ILE A 24 7.77 0.08 19.96
C ILE A 24 7.79 -0.92 18.81
N LEU A 25 7.34 -2.15 19.03
CA LEU A 25 7.24 -3.18 18.00
C LEU A 25 6.36 -2.72 16.82
N LEU A 26 5.18 -2.17 17.12
CA LEU A 26 4.27 -1.64 16.10
C LEU A 26 4.92 -0.54 15.27
N VAL A 27 5.58 0.43 15.91
CA VAL A 27 6.27 1.53 15.23
C VAL A 27 7.38 0.99 14.33
N VAL A 28 8.19 0.05 14.81
CA VAL A 28 9.28 -0.57 14.03
C VAL A 28 8.73 -1.31 12.82
N VAL A 29 7.65 -2.07 12.98
CA VAL A 29 6.99 -2.78 11.88
C VAL A 29 6.49 -1.79 10.84
N LEU A 30 5.71 -0.79 11.25
CA LEU A 30 5.18 0.23 10.33
C LEU A 30 6.29 1.00 9.63
N TRP A 31 7.38 1.34 10.31
CA TRP A 31 8.53 2.01 9.70
C TRP A 31 9.26 1.11 8.70
N ASN A 32 9.53 -0.14 9.06
CA ASN A 32 10.26 -1.07 8.22
C ASN A 32 9.52 -1.40 6.93
N PHE A 33 8.20 -1.61 7.01
CA PHE A 33 7.40 -1.89 5.83
C PHE A 33 6.97 -0.61 5.09
N GLY A 34 6.71 0.49 5.80
CA GLY A 34 6.24 1.73 5.19
C GLY A 34 7.31 2.52 4.44
N ARG A 35 8.59 2.44 4.83
CA ARG A 35 9.69 3.21 4.21
C ARG A 35 9.98 2.83 2.76
N ASP A 36 9.68 1.59 2.38
CA ASP A 36 9.96 1.06 1.03
C ASP A 36 8.74 1.19 0.10
N LEU A 37 7.60 1.71 0.59
CA LEU A 37 6.42 1.91 -0.23
C LEU A 37 6.60 3.16 -1.13
N PRO A 38 6.37 3.03 -2.45
CA PRO A 38 6.38 4.16 -3.35
C PRO A 38 5.21 5.11 -3.07
N ASP A 39 5.36 6.38 -3.46
CA ASP A 39 4.32 7.38 -3.31
C ASP A 39 3.07 7.02 -4.14
N PHE A 40 1.90 7.06 -3.48
CA PHE A 40 0.59 6.81 -4.09
C PHE A 40 0.23 7.83 -5.18
N ASN A 41 0.86 9.00 -5.19
CA ASN A 41 0.65 10.02 -6.23
C ASN A 41 0.92 9.51 -7.66
N GLN A 42 1.72 8.45 -7.80
CA GLN A 42 1.95 7.79 -9.10
C GLN A 42 0.67 7.21 -9.70
N LEU A 43 -0.26 6.73 -8.88
CA LEU A 43 -1.53 6.15 -9.35
C LEU A 43 -2.46 7.23 -9.90
N ALA A 44 -2.41 8.44 -9.35
CA ALA A 44 -3.25 9.55 -9.79
C ALA A 44 -2.93 10.00 -11.22
N SER A 45 -1.68 9.83 -11.66
CA SER A 45 -1.21 10.19 -13.01
C SER A 45 -0.80 8.97 -13.84
N TYR A 46 -1.10 7.76 -13.38
CA TYR A 46 -0.70 6.54 -14.07
C TYR A 46 -1.47 6.40 -15.39
N GLN A 47 -0.74 6.44 -16.51
CA GLN A 47 -1.30 6.28 -17.84
C GLN A 47 -0.95 4.88 -18.36
N PRO A 48 -1.87 3.91 -18.31
CA PRO A 48 -1.58 2.55 -18.74
C PRO A 48 -1.30 2.52 -20.25
N PRO A 49 -0.36 1.67 -20.70
CA PRO A 49 -0.14 1.46 -22.14
C PRO A 49 -1.40 0.87 -22.78
N THR A 50 -1.90 1.54 -23.82
CA THR A 50 -3.07 1.14 -24.59
C THR A 50 -2.68 0.59 -25.96
N VAL A 51 -3.65 0.01 -26.68
CA VAL A 51 -3.46 -0.51 -28.02
C VAL A 51 -3.19 0.61 -29.03
N THR A 52 -2.15 0.45 -29.85
CA THR A 52 -1.92 1.32 -31.01
C THR A 52 -2.61 0.70 -32.21
N ARG A 53 -3.46 1.45 -32.91
CA ARG A 53 -4.16 0.99 -34.12
C ARG A 53 -3.66 1.71 -35.36
N MET A 54 -3.32 0.96 -36.39
CA MET A 54 -2.97 1.49 -37.71
C MET A 54 -4.16 1.37 -38.64
N HIS A 55 -4.55 2.48 -39.27
CA HIS A 55 -5.66 2.55 -40.21
C HIS A 55 -5.16 2.88 -41.62
N ALA A 56 -5.85 2.36 -42.65
CA ALA A 56 -5.65 2.72 -44.04
C ALA A 56 -6.23 4.12 -44.35
N GLY A 57 -5.89 4.69 -45.51
CA GLY A 57 -6.39 6.00 -45.94
C GLY A 57 -7.91 6.07 -46.12
N ASP A 58 -8.57 4.91 -46.23
CA ASP A 58 -10.03 4.75 -46.26
C ASP A 58 -10.65 4.49 -44.87
N GLY A 59 -9.83 4.52 -43.80
CA GLY A 59 -10.25 4.31 -42.41
C GLY A 59 -10.26 2.85 -41.93
N ARG A 60 -10.03 1.87 -42.81
CA ARG A 60 -10.04 0.45 -42.42
C ARG A 60 -8.89 0.11 -41.48
N LEU A 61 -9.15 -0.71 -40.46
CA LEU A 61 -8.11 -1.20 -39.54
C LEU A 61 -7.16 -2.15 -40.28
N LEU A 62 -5.86 -1.86 -40.24
CA LEU A 62 -4.80 -2.66 -40.85
C LEU A 62 -4.12 -3.58 -39.84
N ALA A 63 -3.77 -3.03 -38.67
CA ALA A 63 -3.06 -3.76 -37.62
C ALA A 63 -3.27 -3.11 -36.25
N GLU A 64 -3.14 -3.92 -35.20
CA GLU A 64 -3.08 -3.46 -33.81
C GLU A 64 -1.75 -3.91 -33.19
N PHE A 65 -1.11 -3.02 -32.44
CA PHE A 65 0.14 -3.29 -31.74
C PHE A 65 -0.04 -3.00 -30.25
N SER A 66 0.18 -4.01 -29.41
CA SER A 66 0.27 -3.84 -27.97
C SER A 66 1.04 -5.00 -27.32
N ARG A 67 1.61 -4.75 -26.14
CA ARG A 67 2.15 -5.84 -25.29
C ARG A 67 1.05 -6.59 -24.57
N GLU A 68 -0.02 -5.89 -24.24
CA GLU A 68 -1.17 -6.40 -23.54
C GLU A 68 -2.46 -5.87 -24.16
N LYS A 69 -3.53 -6.66 -24.15
CA LYS A 69 -4.82 -6.28 -24.71
C LYS A 69 -5.63 -5.48 -23.69
N ARG A 70 -5.23 -4.23 -23.45
CA ARG A 70 -5.89 -3.31 -22.50
C ARG A 70 -6.68 -2.22 -23.22
N VAL A 71 -7.84 -1.87 -22.68
CA VAL A 71 -8.68 -0.74 -23.12
C VAL A 71 -8.81 0.21 -21.93
N PHE A 72 -8.57 1.50 -22.17
CA PHE A 72 -8.79 2.53 -21.15
C PHE A 72 -10.29 2.74 -20.95
N VAL A 73 -10.74 2.64 -19.70
CA VAL A 73 -12.14 2.86 -19.31
C VAL A 73 -12.15 3.98 -18.25
N PRO A 74 -12.74 5.15 -18.55
CA PRO A 74 -12.93 6.21 -17.57
C PRO A 74 -13.76 5.73 -16.37
N ILE A 75 -13.47 6.23 -15.16
CA ILE A 75 -14.15 5.79 -13.93
C ILE A 75 -15.65 6.12 -13.96
N GLU A 76 -16.05 7.16 -14.71
CA GLU A 76 -17.44 7.59 -14.89
C GLU A 76 -18.26 6.65 -15.79
N SER A 77 -17.61 5.72 -16.48
CA SER A 77 -18.23 4.80 -17.44
C SER A 77 -18.44 3.39 -16.90
N ILE A 78 -18.18 3.19 -15.61
CA ILE A 78 -18.40 1.94 -14.87
C ILE A 78 -19.74 2.01 -14.14
#